data_AF-A0A934YHB9-F1
#
_entry.id   AF-A0A934YHB9-F1
#
_cell.length_a   1.000
_cell.length_b   1.000
_cell.length_c   1.000
_cell.angle_alpha   90.00
_cell.angle_beta   90.00
_cell.angle_gamma   90.00
#
_symmetry.space_group_name_H-M   'P 1'
#
loop_
_entity.id
_entity.type
_entity.pdbx_description
1 polymer ?
#
loop_
_entity_poly.entity_id
_entity_poly.type
_entity_poly.pdbx_seq_one_letter_code
_entity_poly.pdbx_strand_id
1 'polypeptide(L)'
;MDAISHPSAISPALPLGLRPQLNRRVLAGVAVGALLLGGLVFSLTRPRPAEVDADATQSSANANASASAIAVASASDDAALGKLELDLLTPDADVEPAITDAKLREGLAAMEAGDTARGVALLGPRSGDADCPPQVHRALMTALKESDPRRALVELNRLVKRSPRARSGVDVLVVARDLALGEAAADEAFTALRSELGANGIDVLYELAYGAYAHQYPKARERARATLTDPAVRGRADDALAVALDLRAASGCEWKPLLDRAAKVGDRRSLTQLQAVAARRRPRRDPLACLRADGSLDKAIAAIQARVRAAPK
;
A
#
# COMPACT_ATOMS: atom_id res chain seq x y z
N MET A 1 5.46 24.75 60.00
CA MET A 1 6.62 25.23 59.22
C MET A 1 7.37 23.98 58.80
N ASP A 2 6.95 23.34 57.71
CA ASP A 2 7.64 22.17 57.17
C ASP A 2 7.70 22.31 55.66
N ALA A 3 8.91 22.48 55.15
CA ALA A 3 9.21 22.70 53.75
C ALA A 3 9.37 21.34 53.06
N ILE A 4 8.50 21.08 52.07
CA ILE A 4 8.62 19.91 51.19
C ILE A 4 9.54 20.29 50.03
N SER A 5 10.76 19.78 50.04
CA SER A 5 11.72 19.89 48.93
C SER A 5 11.42 18.84 47.86
N HIS A 6 11.15 19.28 46.63
CA HIS A 6 11.12 18.43 45.45
C HIS A 6 12.53 18.26 44.85
N PRO A 7 12.98 17.04 44.52
CA PRO A 7 14.20 16.84 43.75
C PRO A 7 13.93 16.98 42.25
N SER A 8 14.66 17.91 41.61
CA SER A 8 14.73 18.05 40.15
C SER A 8 15.43 16.85 39.52
N ALA A 9 14.73 16.11 38.65
CA ALA A 9 15.31 15.08 37.82
C ALA A 9 16.05 15.70 36.63
N ILE A 10 17.38 15.57 36.65
CA ILE A 10 18.28 15.90 35.54
C ILE A 10 18.20 14.74 34.54
N SER A 11 17.68 15.01 33.33
CA SER A 11 17.77 14.06 32.21
C SER A 11 19.16 14.13 31.58
N PRO A 12 19.90 13.02 31.42
CA PRO A 12 21.14 13.03 30.65
C PRO A 12 20.85 13.10 29.15
N ALA A 13 21.51 14.05 28.49
CA ALA A 13 21.55 14.18 27.04
C ALA A 13 22.19 12.93 26.41
N LEU A 14 21.46 12.31 25.47
CA LEU A 14 21.97 11.23 24.64
C LEU A 14 22.90 11.79 23.54
N PRO A 15 24.07 11.18 23.28
CA PRO A 15 24.96 11.61 22.22
C PRO A 15 24.44 11.18 20.85
N LEU A 16 24.14 12.17 19.99
CA LEU A 16 23.98 12.00 18.55
C LEU A 16 25.34 11.64 17.94
N GLY A 17 25.48 10.40 17.46
CA GLY A 17 26.74 9.96 16.86
C GLY A 17 26.62 8.68 16.06
N LEU A 18 25.91 8.71 14.92
CA LEU A 18 26.08 7.69 13.88
C LEU A 18 26.04 8.35 12.49
N ARG A 19 27.23 8.55 11.94
CA ARG A 19 27.47 8.90 10.52
C ARG A 19 27.31 7.63 9.68
N PRO A 20 26.69 7.69 8.49
CA PRO A 20 26.73 6.58 7.55
C PRO A 20 28.14 6.46 6.92
N GLN A 21 28.79 5.33 7.16
CA GLN A 21 30.01 4.90 6.47
C GLN A 21 29.66 4.55 5.02
N LEU A 22 30.12 5.39 4.09
CA LEU A 22 30.14 5.11 2.65
C LEU A 22 31.13 3.96 2.38
N ASN A 23 30.61 2.77 2.12
CA ASN A 23 31.41 1.65 1.62
C ASN A 23 31.87 1.93 0.19
N ARG A 24 33.10 2.44 0.11
CA ARG A 24 33.91 2.64 -1.08
C ARG A 24 34.40 1.26 -1.55
N ARG A 25 33.71 0.65 -2.52
CA ARG A 25 34.21 -0.57 -3.18
C ARG A 25 35.38 -0.21 -4.09
N VAL A 26 36.50 -0.85 -3.80
CA VAL A 26 37.79 -0.78 -4.49
C VAL A 26 37.67 -1.39 -5.88
N LEU A 27 38.15 -0.64 -6.87
CA LEU A 27 38.45 -1.09 -8.22
C LEU A 27 39.70 -1.99 -8.21
N ALA A 28 39.56 -3.21 -8.71
CA ALA A 28 40.62 -3.98 -9.37
C ALA A 28 39.94 -4.56 -10.63
N GLY A 29 40.38 -4.32 -11.86
CA GLY A 29 41.75 -4.14 -12.33
C GLY A 29 42.16 -5.41 -13.09
N VAL A 30 41.52 -5.70 -14.22
CA VAL A 30 42.04 -6.62 -15.25
C VAL A 30 41.85 -5.95 -16.61
N ALA A 31 42.97 -5.54 -17.18
CA ALA A 31 43.12 -5.11 -18.57
C ALA A 31 43.58 -6.30 -19.43
N VAL A 32 43.70 -6.06 -20.74
CA VAL A 32 44.08 -6.95 -21.87
C VAL A 32 42.85 -7.51 -22.59
N GLY A 33 42.58 -7.23 -23.87
CA GLY A 33 43.36 -6.50 -24.87
C GLY A 33 42.51 -6.17 -26.11
N ALA A 34 43.04 -5.22 -26.86
CA ALA A 34 42.51 -4.55 -28.04
C ALA A 34 42.28 -5.45 -29.28
N LEU A 35 41.39 -5.04 -30.20
CA LEU A 35 41.75 -4.43 -31.49
C LEU A 35 40.53 -4.23 -32.44
N LEU A 36 40.40 -3.00 -32.98
CA LEU A 36 39.98 -2.60 -34.35
C LEU A 36 38.52 -2.90 -34.82
N LEU A 37 37.81 -2.09 -35.62
CA LEU A 37 38.04 -0.89 -36.44
C LEU A 37 36.68 -0.37 -36.95
N GLY A 38 36.56 0.93 -37.22
CA GLY A 38 35.52 1.55 -38.06
C GLY A 38 34.31 2.08 -37.29
N GLY A 39 33.97 3.37 -37.25
CA GLY A 39 34.25 4.45 -38.18
C GLY A 39 32.92 4.98 -38.70
N LEU A 40 32.36 6.04 -38.09
CA LEU A 40 31.72 7.12 -38.86
C LEU A 40 31.51 8.36 -37.99
N VAL A 41 32.07 9.45 -38.49
CA VAL A 41 31.98 10.82 -38.02
C VAL A 41 30.58 11.36 -38.36
N PHE A 42 29.83 11.85 -37.38
CA PHE A 42 28.75 12.80 -37.65
C PHE A 42 28.87 14.00 -36.72
N SER A 43 29.31 15.09 -37.32
CA SER A 43 29.56 16.38 -36.72
C SER A 43 28.27 17.17 -36.50
N LEU A 44 28.20 17.74 -35.30
CA LEU A 44 27.88 19.14 -34.99
C LEU A 44 26.44 19.69 -35.10
N THR A 45 26.18 20.51 -34.07
CA THR A 45 25.22 21.62 -33.94
C THR A 45 23.79 21.28 -33.51
N ARG A 46 23.54 21.43 -32.20
CA ARG A 46 22.23 21.93 -31.73
C ARG A 46 22.44 23.12 -30.78
N PRO A 47 21.68 24.22 -30.99
CA PRO A 47 21.86 25.47 -30.27
C PRO A 47 21.30 25.40 -28.84
N ARG A 48 22.02 26.06 -27.93
CA ARG A 48 21.56 26.44 -26.57
C ARG A 48 20.38 27.42 -26.70
N PRO A 49 19.23 27.17 -26.06
CA PRO A 49 18.26 28.23 -25.82
C PRO A 49 18.70 29.11 -24.64
N ALA A 50 18.38 30.39 -24.79
CA ALA A 50 18.79 31.51 -23.96
C ALA A 50 18.34 31.41 -22.50
N GLU A 51 19.28 31.81 -21.65
CA GLU A 51 19.10 32.21 -20.26
C GLU A 51 18.27 33.50 -20.25
N VAL A 52 17.09 33.44 -19.63
CA VAL A 52 16.23 34.61 -19.40
C VAL A 52 16.29 34.91 -17.92
N ASP A 53 17.11 35.90 -17.58
CA ASP A 53 17.03 36.62 -16.32
C ASP A 53 15.74 37.44 -16.30
N ALA A 54 14.86 37.11 -15.37
CA ALA A 54 13.71 37.94 -15.02
C ALA A 54 13.70 38.12 -13.50
N ASP A 55 14.39 39.18 -13.11
CA ASP A 55 14.26 39.89 -11.84
C ASP A 55 12.82 40.43 -11.71
N ALA A 56 12.12 40.04 -10.65
CA ALA A 56 10.80 40.57 -10.31
C ALA A 56 10.52 40.44 -8.80
N THR A 57 11.03 41.44 -8.07
CA THR A 57 10.29 42.24 -7.09
C THR A 57 9.15 41.53 -6.34
N GLN A 58 9.43 40.98 -5.16
CA GLN A 58 8.39 40.68 -4.17
C GLN A 58 8.01 41.95 -3.42
N SER A 59 6.93 42.59 -3.88
CA SER A 59 6.24 43.65 -3.15
C SER A 59 5.19 43.06 -2.21
N SER A 60 5.27 43.54 -0.99
CA SER A 60 4.40 43.43 0.16
C SER A 60 2.89 43.61 -0.08
N ALA A 61 2.14 43.03 0.87
CA ALA A 61 0.80 43.37 1.32
C ALA A 61 -0.41 42.90 0.47
N ASN A 62 -1.14 41.92 1.00
CA ASN A 62 -2.54 42.19 1.35
C ASN A 62 -3.09 41.21 2.39
N ALA A 63 -3.45 41.78 3.54
CA ALA A 63 -4.34 41.19 4.53
C ALA A 63 -5.80 41.47 4.14
N ASN A 64 -6.66 40.46 4.26
CA ASN A 64 -8.09 40.50 4.64
C ASN A 64 -8.79 39.27 4.05
N ALA A 65 -9.12 38.28 4.88
CA ALA A 65 -10.34 38.22 5.69
C ALA A 65 -11.55 37.77 4.86
N SER A 66 -11.97 36.52 5.08
CA SER A 66 -13.37 36.08 5.11
C SER A 66 -13.40 34.63 5.60
N ALA A 67 -13.29 34.48 6.92
CA ALA A 67 -13.67 33.26 7.62
C ALA A 67 -15.21 33.17 7.57
N SER A 68 -15.74 32.27 6.76
CA SER A 68 -17.13 31.83 6.92
C SER A 68 -17.16 30.79 8.02
N ALA A 69 -17.65 31.20 9.18
CA ALA A 69 -18.00 30.33 10.28
C ALA A 69 -19.14 29.40 9.83
N ILE A 70 -18.83 28.13 9.58
CA ILE A 70 -19.84 27.07 9.57
C ILE A 70 -20.03 26.69 11.03
N ALA A 71 -21.13 27.17 11.61
CA ALA A 71 -21.63 26.72 12.89
C ALA A 71 -21.98 25.22 12.76
N VAL A 72 -21.13 24.36 13.31
CA VAL A 72 -21.44 22.97 13.55
C VAL A 72 -22.35 22.94 14.77
N ALA A 73 -23.65 22.79 14.52
CA ALA A 73 -24.64 22.51 15.55
C ALA A 73 -24.32 21.15 16.17
N SER A 74 -23.79 21.18 17.38
CA SER A 74 -23.73 20.06 18.32
C SER A 74 -25.14 19.80 18.83
N ALA A 75 -25.89 18.94 18.14
CA ALA A 75 -27.09 18.32 18.68
C ALA A 75 -26.70 16.97 19.28
N SER A 76 -26.63 16.97 20.61
CA SER A 76 -26.62 15.81 21.49
C SER A 76 -27.99 15.14 21.42
N ASP A 77 -28.06 13.99 20.75
CA ASP A 77 -29.14 13.00 20.93
C ASP A 77 -28.50 11.67 21.33
N ASP A 78 -28.11 11.63 22.60
CA ASP A 78 -27.97 10.39 23.38
C ASP A 78 -29.37 9.84 23.64
N ALA A 79 -29.84 8.90 22.80
CA ALA A 79 -30.81 7.86 23.18
C ALA A 79 -31.29 7.09 21.93
N ALA A 80 -30.49 6.12 21.48
CA ALA A 80 -30.95 4.86 20.86
C ALA A 80 -29.78 4.13 20.17
N LEU A 81 -28.63 3.99 20.84
CA LEU A 81 -27.66 2.96 20.48
C LEU A 81 -28.21 1.63 20.99
N GLY A 82 -29.10 1.06 20.19
CA GLY A 82 -29.42 -0.36 20.28
C GLY A 82 -28.12 -1.15 20.25
N LYS A 83 -27.98 -2.03 21.25
CA LYS A 83 -27.11 -3.20 21.26
C LYS A 83 -26.97 -3.78 19.86
N LEU A 84 -25.94 -3.37 19.14
CA LEU A 84 -25.31 -4.21 18.14
C LEU A 84 -24.05 -4.69 18.84
N GLU A 85 -24.24 -5.83 19.50
CA GLU A 85 -23.19 -6.72 19.97
C GLU A 85 -22.02 -6.69 18.99
N LEU A 86 -20.85 -6.37 19.56
CA LEU A 86 -19.55 -6.43 18.93
C LEU A 86 -19.16 -7.91 18.75
N ASP A 87 -19.97 -8.67 18.02
CA ASP A 87 -19.81 -10.12 17.81
C ASP A 87 -18.84 -10.47 16.67
N LEU A 88 -18.06 -9.48 16.18
CA LEU A 88 -16.99 -9.68 15.19
C LEU A 88 -15.58 -9.45 15.76
N LEU A 89 -15.48 -9.15 17.05
CA LEU A 89 -14.27 -9.33 17.85
C LEU A 89 -14.55 -10.43 18.87
N THR A 90 -15.03 -11.60 18.44
CA THR A 90 -14.86 -12.78 19.29
C THR A 90 -13.34 -12.99 19.40
N PRO A 91 -12.73 -12.81 20.59
CA PRO A 91 -11.29 -13.06 20.79
C PRO A 91 -10.92 -14.55 20.64
N ASP A 92 -11.85 -15.39 20.17
CA ASP A 92 -11.69 -16.82 19.95
C ASP A 92 -11.16 -17.19 18.55
N ALA A 93 -10.90 -16.23 17.67
CA ALA A 93 -10.44 -16.52 16.30
C ALA A 93 -8.90 -16.61 16.22
N ASP A 94 -8.42 -17.84 16.33
CA ASP A 94 -7.04 -18.29 16.09
C ASP A 94 -6.08 -18.15 17.28
N VAL A 95 -6.40 -18.85 18.37
CA VAL A 95 -5.34 -19.36 19.25
C VAL A 95 -4.49 -20.32 18.42
N GLU A 96 -3.45 -19.75 17.82
CA GLU A 96 -2.41 -20.46 17.11
C GLU A 96 -1.91 -21.62 18.00
N PRO A 97 -1.87 -22.87 17.51
CA PRO A 97 -1.57 -24.02 18.34
C PRO A 97 -0.18 -23.84 18.98
N ALA A 98 -0.10 -24.14 20.27
CA ALA A 98 1.14 -24.02 21.01
C ALA A 98 2.24 -24.90 20.37
N ILE A 99 3.43 -24.32 20.20
CA ILE A 99 4.55 -25.00 19.55
C ILE A 99 5.27 -25.88 20.58
N THR A 100 5.05 -27.18 20.49
CA THR A 100 5.60 -28.18 21.41
C THR A 100 7.04 -28.56 21.09
N ASP A 101 7.44 -28.52 19.81
CA ASP A 101 8.81 -28.84 19.39
C ASP A 101 9.82 -27.79 19.91
N ALA A 102 10.82 -28.26 20.66
CA ALA A 102 11.82 -27.39 21.29
C ALA A 102 12.69 -26.64 20.28
N LYS A 103 13.02 -27.24 19.13
CA LYS A 103 13.84 -26.60 18.09
C LYS A 103 13.05 -25.54 17.34
N LEU A 104 11.77 -25.78 17.07
CA LEU A 104 10.91 -24.76 16.47
C LEU A 104 10.76 -23.55 17.41
N ARG A 105 10.57 -23.79 18.70
CA ARG A 105 10.51 -22.73 19.71
C ARG A 105 11.80 -21.94 19.80
N GLU A 106 12.95 -22.63 19.82
CA GLU A 106 14.26 -21.98 19.80
C GLU A 106 14.47 -21.14 18.54
N GLY A 107 14.11 -21.65 17.36
CA GLY A 107 14.23 -20.93 16.10
C GLY A 107 13.35 -19.68 16.04
N LEU A 108 12.12 -19.75 16.55
CA LEU A 108 11.23 -18.60 16.64
C LEU A 108 11.73 -17.56 17.66
N ALA A 109 12.18 -18.00 18.84
CA ALA A 109 12.79 -17.10 19.82
C ALA A 109 14.03 -16.39 19.28
N ALA A 110 14.85 -17.07 18.46
CA ALA A 110 15.98 -16.44 17.78
C ALA A 110 15.54 -15.34 16.80
N MET A 111 14.47 -15.56 16.04
CA MET A 111 13.90 -14.53 15.15
C MET A 111 13.36 -13.33 15.92
N GLU A 112 12.65 -13.55 17.02
CA GLU A 112 12.14 -12.49 17.90
C GLU A 112 13.28 -11.68 18.53
N ALA A 113 14.40 -12.33 18.85
CA ALA A 113 15.62 -11.67 19.32
C ALA A 113 16.41 -10.94 18.21
N GLY A 114 15.95 -10.99 16.96
CA GLY A 114 16.61 -10.38 15.80
C GLY A 114 17.76 -11.20 15.21
N ASP A 115 18.06 -12.39 15.74
CA ASP A 115 19.05 -13.32 15.17
C ASP A 115 18.42 -14.12 14.02
N THR A 116 18.17 -13.41 12.93
CA THR A 116 17.52 -13.95 11.73
C THR A 116 18.30 -15.10 11.10
N ALA A 117 19.63 -15.04 11.09
CA ALA A 117 20.48 -16.08 10.53
C ALA A 117 20.32 -17.41 11.29
N ARG A 118 20.38 -17.37 12.63
CA ARG A 118 20.14 -18.56 13.47
C ARG A 118 18.72 -19.06 13.34
N GLY A 119 17.73 -18.16 13.35
CA GLY A 119 16.33 -18.51 13.16
C GLY A 119 16.09 -19.25 11.84
N VAL A 120 16.60 -18.73 10.71
CA VAL A 120 16.50 -19.38 9.40
C VAL A 120 17.21 -20.74 9.40
N ALA A 121 18.37 -20.85 10.03
CA ALA A 121 19.11 -22.12 10.10
C ALA A 121 18.36 -23.21 10.87
N LEU A 122 17.68 -22.85 11.97
CA LEU A 122 16.89 -23.77 12.79
C LEU A 122 15.55 -24.15 12.14
N LEU A 123 14.85 -23.17 11.58
CA LEU A 123 13.49 -23.34 11.04
C LEU A 123 13.46 -23.84 9.59
N GLY A 124 14.44 -23.44 8.77
CA GLY A 124 14.48 -23.70 7.34
C GLY A 124 14.40 -25.18 6.95
N PRO A 125 15.15 -26.10 7.60
CA PRO A 125 15.05 -27.53 7.32
C PRO A 125 13.69 -28.14 7.64
N ARG A 126 12.90 -27.51 8.52
CA ARG A 126 11.59 -27.99 8.99
C ARG A 126 10.42 -27.45 8.19
N SER A 127 10.62 -26.41 7.38
CA SER A 127 9.52 -25.80 6.63
C SER A 127 8.92 -26.69 5.54
N GLY A 128 9.60 -27.79 5.18
CA GLY A 128 9.05 -28.81 4.28
C GLY A 128 8.10 -29.81 4.96
N ASP A 129 8.11 -29.88 6.31
CA ASP A 129 7.41 -30.93 7.04
C ASP A 129 5.89 -30.76 6.94
N ALA A 130 5.16 -31.89 6.82
CA ALA A 130 3.70 -31.89 6.67
C ALA A 130 2.99 -31.24 7.85
N ASP A 131 3.57 -31.31 9.05
CA ASP A 131 3.01 -30.77 10.29
C ASP A 131 3.66 -29.43 10.70
N CYS A 132 4.38 -28.76 9.79
CA CYS A 132 5.02 -27.48 10.08
C CYS A 132 3.97 -26.41 10.48
N PRO A 133 4.09 -25.80 11.68
CA PRO A 133 3.14 -24.79 12.13
C PRO A 133 3.14 -23.53 11.24
N PRO A 134 1.98 -22.87 11.03
CA PRO A 134 1.89 -21.62 10.25
C PRO A 134 2.86 -20.52 10.71
N GLN A 135 3.15 -20.42 12.01
CA GLN A 135 4.06 -19.43 12.61
C GLN A 135 5.48 -19.52 12.03
N VAL A 136 5.93 -20.74 11.75
CA VAL A 136 7.25 -20.99 11.16
C VAL A 136 7.32 -20.40 9.75
N HIS A 137 6.29 -20.63 8.94
CA HIS A 137 6.21 -20.07 7.59
C HIS A 137 6.13 -18.54 7.61
N ARG A 138 5.36 -17.96 8.53
CA ARG A 138 5.27 -16.50 8.71
C ARG A 138 6.61 -15.88 9.10
N ALA A 139 7.31 -16.50 10.06
CA ALA A 139 8.63 -16.04 10.50
C ALA A 139 9.67 -16.15 9.39
N LEU A 140 9.72 -17.28 8.67
CA LEU A 140 10.65 -17.47 7.55
C LEU A 140 10.35 -16.53 6.39
N MET A 141 9.07 -16.34 6.01
CA MET A 141 8.66 -15.36 5.00
C MET A 141 9.21 -13.98 5.33
N THR A 142 9.07 -13.55 6.58
CA THR A 142 9.52 -12.23 7.05
C THR A 142 11.04 -12.10 7.04
N ALA A 143 11.75 -13.12 7.53
CA ALA A 143 13.21 -13.12 7.60
C ALA A 143 13.88 -13.20 6.21
N LEU A 144 13.24 -13.85 5.25
CA LEU A 144 13.80 -14.12 3.92
C LEU A 144 13.47 -13.03 2.88
N LYS A 145 12.50 -12.15 3.11
CA LYS A 145 12.01 -11.23 2.06
C LYS A 145 13.09 -10.35 1.43
N GLU A 146 14.13 -9.98 2.18
CA GLU A 146 15.25 -9.17 1.70
C GLU A 146 16.40 -10.02 1.14
N SER A 147 16.70 -11.15 1.78
CA SER A 147 17.89 -11.97 1.48
C SER A 147 17.65 -13.03 0.41
N ASP A 148 16.45 -13.64 0.41
CA ASP A 148 16.00 -14.63 -0.56
C ASP A 148 14.50 -14.41 -0.89
N PRO A 149 14.20 -13.40 -1.73
CA PRO A 149 12.83 -13.04 -2.14
C PRO A 149 11.99 -14.21 -2.67
N ARG A 150 12.63 -15.14 -3.40
CA ARG A 150 11.95 -16.30 -4.00
C ARG A 150 11.55 -17.30 -2.93
N ARG A 151 12.45 -17.61 -2.00
CA ARG A 151 12.14 -18.50 -0.87
C ARG A 151 11.11 -17.87 0.07
N ALA A 152 11.13 -16.55 0.25
CA ALA A 152 10.08 -15.85 1.00
C ALA A 152 8.68 -16.09 0.40
N LEU A 153 8.53 -16.05 -0.93
CA LEU A 153 7.26 -16.40 -1.60
C LEU A 153 6.87 -17.86 -1.44
N VAL A 154 7.83 -18.79 -1.43
CA VAL A 154 7.55 -20.20 -1.17
C VAL A 154 6.92 -20.36 0.22
N GLU A 155 7.49 -19.70 1.23
CA GLU A 155 6.96 -19.75 2.60
C GLU A 155 5.61 -19.03 2.73
N LEU A 156 5.42 -17.90 2.02
CA LEU A 156 4.12 -17.22 1.91
C LEU A 156 3.04 -18.16 1.36
N ASN A 157 3.32 -18.86 0.26
CA ASN A 157 2.36 -19.78 -0.37
C ASN A 157 2.05 -20.97 0.53
N ARG A 158 3.05 -21.50 1.26
CA ARG A 158 2.84 -22.55 2.26
C ARG A 158 1.97 -22.07 3.42
N LEU A 159 2.25 -20.87 3.93
CA LEU A 159 1.44 -20.22 4.97
C LEU A 159 -0.02 -20.10 4.53
N VAL A 160 -0.28 -19.53 3.35
CA VAL A 160 -1.63 -19.33 2.81
C VAL A 160 -2.35 -20.65 2.55
N LYS A 161 -1.64 -21.68 2.08
CA LYS A 161 -2.22 -23.02 1.86
C LYS A 161 -2.66 -23.68 3.17
N ARG A 162 -1.86 -23.53 4.24
CA ARG A 162 -2.13 -24.13 5.55
C ARG A 162 -3.15 -23.33 6.36
N SER A 163 -3.07 -22.01 6.27
CA SER A 163 -3.96 -21.07 6.92
C SER A 163 -4.57 -20.13 5.87
N PRO A 164 -5.73 -20.50 5.27
CA PRO A 164 -6.40 -19.65 4.29
C PRO A 164 -6.75 -18.25 4.81
N ARG A 165 -6.88 -18.08 6.14
CA ARG A 165 -7.07 -16.78 6.80
C ARG A 165 -5.84 -15.88 6.69
N ALA A 166 -4.64 -16.44 6.55
CA ALA A 166 -3.43 -15.65 6.35
C ALA A 166 -3.46 -14.82 5.05
N ARG A 167 -4.36 -15.12 4.10
CA ARG A 167 -4.58 -14.32 2.89
C ARG A 167 -4.99 -12.87 3.18
N SER A 168 -5.61 -12.60 4.33
CA SER A 168 -5.96 -11.25 4.78
C SER A 168 -4.97 -10.68 5.80
N GLY A 169 -3.89 -11.40 6.12
CA GLY A 169 -2.86 -10.93 7.04
C GLY A 169 -2.14 -9.71 6.48
N VAL A 170 -2.12 -8.61 7.24
CA VAL A 170 -1.48 -7.35 6.81
C VAL A 170 0.00 -7.57 6.46
N ASP A 171 0.71 -8.36 7.27
CA ASP A 171 2.11 -8.73 7.04
C ASP A 171 2.31 -9.54 5.75
N VAL A 172 1.41 -10.50 5.46
CA VAL A 172 1.42 -11.30 4.22
C VAL A 172 1.22 -10.41 2.99
N LEU A 173 0.24 -9.50 3.04
CA LEU A 173 -0.05 -8.58 1.94
C LEU A 173 1.08 -7.57 1.72
N VAL A 174 1.68 -7.07 2.80
CA VAL A 174 2.86 -6.19 2.75
C VAL A 174 4.04 -6.90 2.11
N VAL A 175 4.36 -8.12 2.52
CA VAL A 175 5.46 -8.89 1.92
C VAL A 175 5.17 -9.18 0.44
N ALA A 176 3.98 -9.64 0.08
CA ALA A 176 3.62 -9.90 -1.32
C ALA A 176 3.75 -8.64 -2.19
N ARG A 177 3.29 -7.49 -1.68
CA ARG A 177 3.44 -6.19 -2.35
C ARG A 177 4.92 -5.84 -2.54
N ASP A 178 5.71 -5.88 -1.47
CA ASP A 178 7.11 -5.46 -1.51
C ASP A 178 7.93 -6.35 -2.47
N LEU A 179 7.64 -7.66 -2.49
CA LEU A 179 8.25 -8.60 -3.43
C LEU A 179 7.80 -8.37 -4.88
N ALA A 180 6.56 -7.91 -5.11
CA ALA A 180 6.08 -7.50 -6.43
C ALA A 180 6.71 -6.17 -6.91
N LEU A 181 7.17 -5.32 -6.00
CA LEU A 181 7.90 -4.09 -6.31
C LEU A 181 9.38 -4.34 -6.65
N GLY A 182 9.99 -5.37 -6.07
CA GLY A 182 11.37 -5.80 -6.35
C GLY A 182 11.51 -6.53 -7.69
N GLU A 183 12.74 -6.69 -8.19
CA GLU A 183 12.99 -7.37 -9.47
C GLU A 183 13.17 -8.89 -9.32
N ALA A 184 13.74 -9.36 -8.21
CA ALA A 184 14.19 -10.75 -8.06
C ALA A 184 13.07 -11.80 -8.07
N ALA A 185 11.87 -11.43 -7.59
CA ALA A 185 10.72 -12.30 -7.40
C ALA A 185 9.40 -11.66 -7.89
N ALA A 186 9.49 -10.66 -8.77
CA ALA A 186 8.33 -9.89 -9.22
C ALA A 186 7.27 -10.78 -9.87
N ASP A 187 7.69 -11.70 -10.74
CA ASP A 187 6.79 -12.54 -11.53
C ASP A 187 5.99 -13.51 -10.66
N GLU A 188 6.68 -14.13 -9.71
CA GLU A 188 6.07 -15.04 -8.74
C GLU A 188 5.17 -14.27 -7.77
N ALA A 189 5.55 -13.07 -7.35
CA ALA A 189 4.73 -12.23 -6.47
C ALA A 189 3.45 -11.76 -7.16
N PHE A 190 3.53 -11.29 -8.42
CA PHE A 190 2.33 -10.96 -9.21
C PHE A 190 1.44 -12.18 -9.43
N THR A 191 2.03 -13.37 -9.55
CA THR A 191 1.28 -14.63 -9.61
C THR A 191 0.54 -14.90 -8.30
N ALA A 192 1.20 -14.75 -7.15
CA ALA A 192 0.57 -14.91 -5.84
C ALA A 192 -0.58 -13.91 -5.63
N LEU A 193 -0.39 -12.64 -6.00
CA LEU A 193 -1.39 -11.58 -5.88
C LEU A 193 -2.64 -11.84 -6.74
N ARG A 194 -2.48 -12.37 -7.96
CA ARG A 194 -3.63 -12.63 -8.85
C ARG A 194 -4.42 -13.90 -8.49
N SER A 195 -3.78 -14.93 -7.93
CA SER A 195 -4.41 -16.25 -7.78
C SER A 195 -4.49 -16.78 -6.35
N GLU A 196 -3.48 -16.54 -5.51
CA GLU A 196 -3.33 -17.23 -4.22
C GLU A 196 -3.93 -16.45 -3.05
N LEU A 197 -3.90 -15.12 -3.12
CA LEU A 197 -4.31 -14.22 -2.02
C LEU A 197 -5.78 -13.80 -2.08
N GLY A 198 -6.55 -14.28 -3.06
CA GLY A 198 -7.98 -13.96 -3.21
C GLY A 198 -8.23 -12.48 -3.46
N ALA A 199 -9.35 -11.95 -2.97
CA ALA A 199 -9.76 -10.55 -3.16
C ALA A 199 -8.71 -9.55 -2.63
N ASN A 200 -8.10 -9.83 -1.48
CA ASN A 200 -7.07 -8.97 -0.89
C ASN A 200 -5.83 -8.83 -1.80
N GLY A 201 -5.49 -9.88 -2.56
CA GLY A 201 -4.44 -9.81 -3.57
C GLY A 201 -4.78 -8.84 -4.70
N ILE A 202 -6.05 -8.77 -5.09
CA ILE A 202 -6.53 -7.83 -6.11
C ILE A 202 -6.56 -6.40 -5.57
N ASP A 203 -6.86 -6.21 -4.28
CA ASP A 203 -6.74 -4.91 -3.62
C ASP A 203 -5.31 -4.37 -3.66
N VAL A 204 -4.33 -5.24 -3.38
CA VAL A 204 -2.91 -4.88 -3.50
C VAL A 204 -2.54 -4.55 -4.94
N LEU A 205 -3.03 -5.30 -5.94
CA LEU A 205 -2.83 -4.96 -7.34
C LEU A 205 -3.43 -3.58 -7.69
N TYR A 206 -4.60 -3.25 -7.16
CA TYR A 206 -5.20 -1.93 -7.35
C TYR A 206 -4.34 -0.82 -6.76
N GLU A 207 -3.81 -1.03 -5.55
CA GLU A 207 -2.91 -0.08 -4.88
C GLU A 207 -1.59 0.10 -5.65
N LEU A 208 -1.02 -0.97 -6.21
CA LEU A 208 0.14 -0.90 -7.09
C LEU A 208 -0.16 -0.11 -8.39
N ALA A 209 -1.37 -0.25 -8.93
CA ALA A 209 -1.77 0.38 -10.19
C ALA A 209 -2.14 1.88 -10.06
N TYR A 210 -2.72 2.27 -8.92
CA TYR A 210 -3.37 3.59 -8.77
C TYR A 210 -3.15 4.28 -7.42
N GLY A 211 -2.51 3.60 -6.47
CA GLY A 211 -2.26 4.10 -5.13
C GLY A 211 -0.96 4.88 -5.01
N ALA A 212 -0.46 5.01 -3.78
CA ALA A 212 0.73 5.83 -3.48
C ALA A 212 1.99 5.29 -4.18
N TYR A 213 2.10 3.96 -4.28
CA TYR A 213 3.24 3.28 -4.90
C TYR A 213 3.32 3.47 -6.42
N ALA A 214 2.19 3.77 -7.09
CA ALA A 214 2.12 3.86 -8.54
C ALA A 214 3.09 4.92 -9.11
N HIS A 215 3.38 5.98 -8.37
CA HIS A 215 4.31 7.03 -8.80
C HIS A 215 5.78 6.62 -8.62
N GLN A 216 6.08 5.83 -7.60
CA GLN A 216 7.45 5.44 -7.24
C GLN A 216 7.94 4.24 -8.07
N TYR A 217 7.02 3.37 -8.51
CA TYR A 217 7.34 2.12 -9.19
C TYR A 217 6.60 2.00 -10.54
N PRO A 218 7.01 2.73 -11.59
CA PRO A 218 6.29 2.80 -12.86
C PRO A 218 6.14 1.45 -13.57
N LYS A 219 7.16 0.58 -13.51
CA LYS A 219 7.11 -0.78 -14.09
C LYS A 219 6.03 -1.63 -13.40
N ALA A 220 6.02 -1.67 -12.06
CA ALA A 220 5.04 -2.42 -11.29
C ALA A 220 3.62 -1.85 -11.50
N ARG A 221 3.48 -0.52 -11.57
CA ARG A 221 2.22 0.15 -11.90
C ARG A 221 1.66 -0.31 -13.24
N GLU A 222 2.46 -0.27 -14.31
CA GLU A 222 2.03 -0.64 -15.66
C GLU A 222 1.62 -2.11 -15.73
N ARG A 223 2.41 -2.98 -15.10
CA ARG A 223 2.08 -4.39 -14.98
C ARG A 223 0.79 -4.64 -14.21
N ALA A 224 0.58 -3.97 -13.07
CA ALA A 224 -0.63 -4.10 -12.28
C ALA A 224 -1.86 -3.62 -13.05
N ARG A 225 -1.75 -2.51 -13.79
CA ARG A 225 -2.82 -2.04 -14.69
C ARG A 225 -3.17 -3.08 -15.76
N ALA A 226 -2.18 -3.64 -16.45
CA ALA A 226 -2.40 -4.69 -17.43
C ALA A 226 -3.02 -5.95 -16.81
N THR A 227 -2.60 -6.31 -15.59
CA THR A 227 -3.15 -7.47 -14.86
C THR A 227 -4.63 -7.24 -14.52
N LEU A 228 -5.01 -6.02 -14.13
CA LEU A 228 -6.40 -5.66 -13.78
C LEU A 228 -7.33 -5.48 -15.01
N THR A 229 -6.82 -5.60 -16.24
CA THR A 229 -7.68 -5.68 -17.44
C THR A 229 -8.16 -7.11 -17.72
N ASP A 230 -7.53 -8.13 -17.15
CA ASP A 230 -7.94 -9.52 -17.32
C ASP A 230 -9.27 -9.80 -16.58
N PRO A 231 -10.34 -10.24 -17.29
CA PRO A 231 -11.62 -10.57 -16.66
C PRO A 231 -11.51 -11.63 -15.56
N ALA A 232 -10.61 -12.60 -15.68
CA ALA A 232 -10.42 -13.65 -14.67
C ALA A 232 -9.83 -13.11 -13.37
N VAL A 233 -8.99 -12.08 -13.46
CA VAL A 233 -8.44 -11.37 -12.30
C VAL A 233 -9.50 -10.46 -11.70
N ARG A 234 -10.22 -9.68 -12.53
CA ARG A 234 -11.30 -8.79 -12.08
C ARG A 234 -12.42 -9.55 -11.37
N GLY A 235 -12.76 -10.75 -11.83
CA GLY A 235 -13.79 -11.59 -11.21
C GLY A 235 -13.46 -12.06 -9.79
N ARG A 236 -12.23 -11.83 -9.31
CA ARG A 236 -11.80 -12.12 -7.93
C ARG A 236 -11.84 -10.91 -7.01
N ALA A 237 -12.07 -9.70 -7.55
CA ALA A 237 -12.24 -8.50 -6.77
C ALA A 237 -13.51 -8.60 -5.91
N ASP A 238 -13.51 -7.96 -4.74
CA ASP A 238 -14.75 -7.73 -4.01
C ASP A 238 -15.68 -6.75 -4.76
N ASP A 239 -16.94 -6.68 -4.35
CA ASP A 239 -17.95 -5.84 -5.03
C ASP A 239 -17.57 -4.35 -5.06
N ALA A 240 -16.92 -3.87 -4.00
CA ALA A 240 -16.51 -2.48 -3.85
C ALA A 240 -15.38 -2.12 -4.83
N LEU A 241 -14.34 -2.96 -4.89
CA LEU A 241 -13.24 -2.84 -5.83
C LEU A 241 -13.73 -3.01 -7.27
N ALA A 242 -14.63 -3.95 -7.53
CA ALA A 242 -15.20 -4.13 -8.86
C ALA A 242 -15.86 -2.84 -9.35
N VAL A 243 -16.63 -2.14 -8.50
CA VAL A 243 -17.17 -0.81 -8.84
C VAL A 243 -16.06 0.21 -9.10
N ALA A 244 -15.04 0.26 -8.24
CA ALA A 244 -13.93 1.20 -8.40
C ALA A 244 -13.16 0.96 -9.71
N LEU A 245 -13.02 -0.28 -10.14
CA LEU A 245 -12.42 -0.66 -11.41
C LEU A 245 -13.31 -0.32 -12.61
N ASP A 246 -14.64 -0.47 -12.48
CA ASP A 246 -15.60 -0.12 -13.54
C ASP A 246 -15.67 1.39 -13.75
N LEU A 247 -15.74 2.17 -12.66
CA LEU A 247 -15.67 3.64 -12.71
C LEU A 247 -14.40 4.13 -13.38
N ARG A 248 -13.28 3.44 -13.14
CA ARG A 248 -11.99 3.81 -13.72
C ARG A 248 -11.88 3.49 -15.21
N ALA A 249 -12.53 2.42 -15.65
CA ALA A 249 -12.59 2.03 -17.05
C ALA A 249 -13.57 2.92 -17.85
N ALA A 250 -14.62 3.40 -17.18
CA ALA A 250 -15.63 4.26 -17.77
C ALA A 250 -15.14 5.72 -17.92
N SER A 251 -15.73 6.43 -18.89
CA SER A 251 -15.41 7.83 -19.16
C SER A 251 -16.68 8.66 -19.42
N GLY A 252 -16.61 9.97 -19.12
CA GLY A 252 -17.72 10.88 -19.42
C GLY A 252 -19.05 10.44 -18.79
N CYS A 253 -20.08 10.30 -19.63
CA CYS A 253 -21.41 9.90 -19.21
C CYS A 253 -21.58 8.39 -18.95
N GLU A 254 -20.59 7.55 -19.29
CA GLU A 254 -20.62 6.10 -19.03
C GLU A 254 -20.66 5.79 -17.53
N TRP A 255 -20.31 6.76 -16.68
CA TRP A 255 -20.40 6.63 -15.23
C TRP A 255 -21.84 6.56 -14.74
N LYS A 256 -22.80 7.15 -15.47
CA LYS A 256 -24.19 7.27 -15.04
C LYS A 256 -24.82 5.94 -14.59
N PRO A 257 -24.77 4.84 -15.38
CA PRO A 257 -25.30 3.54 -14.94
C PRO A 257 -24.56 2.93 -13.73
N LEU A 258 -23.34 3.39 -13.42
CA LEU A 258 -22.53 2.87 -12.32
C LEU A 258 -22.83 3.55 -10.97
N LEU A 259 -23.44 4.74 -10.99
CA LEU A 259 -23.62 5.56 -9.78
C LEU A 259 -24.52 4.89 -8.73
N ASP A 260 -25.60 4.21 -9.15
CA ASP A 260 -26.48 3.49 -8.24
C ASP A 260 -25.77 2.32 -7.56
N ARG A 261 -24.94 1.57 -8.30
CA ARG A 261 -24.14 0.48 -7.74
C ARG A 261 -23.06 1.04 -6.82
N ALA A 262 -22.39 2.13 -7.20
CA ALA A 262 -21.41 2.81 -6.35
C ALA A 262 -22.01 3.32 -5.04
N ALA A 263 -23.21 3.88 -5.08
CA ALA A 263 -23.94 4.29 -3.88
C ALA A 263 -24.17 3.13 -2.91
N LYS A 264 -24.45 1.92 -3.43
CA LYS A 264 -24.73 0.71 -2.64
C LYS A 264 -23.48 0.05 -2.06
N VAL A 265 -22.47 -0.20 -2.89
CA VAL A 265 -21.31 -1.04 -2.51
C VAL A 265 -19.95 -0.34 -2.65
N GLY A 266 -19.85 0.83 -3.28
CA GLY A 266 -18.58 1.54 -3.46
C GLY A 266 -17.93 1.97 -2.14
N ASP A 267 -16.61 2.13 -2.14
CA ASP A 267 -15.82 2.47 -0.94
C ASP A 267 -14.94 3.71 -1.15
N ARG A 268 -13.91 3.90 -0.31
CA ARG A 268 -12.98 5.02 -0.39
C ARG A 268 -12.32 5.18 -1.77
N ARG A 269 -12.10 4.09 -2.50
CA ARG A 269 -11.50 4.09 -3.85
C ARG A 269 -12.46 4.70 -4.86
N SER A 270 -13.72 4.29 -4.86
CA SER A 270 -14.78 4.89 -5.68
C SER A 270 -15.02 6.35 -5.30
N LEU A 271 -15.04 6.66 -4.00
CA LEU A 271 -15.25 8.01 -3.49
C LEU A 271 -14.24 9.01 -4.07
N THR A 272 -12.96 8.63 -4.08
CA THR A 272 -11.87 9.47 -4.59
C THR A 272 -12.09 9.82 -6.07
N GLN A 273 -12.54 8.83 -6.86
CA GLN A 273 -12.83 9.02 -8.29
C GLN A 273 -14.04 9.94 -8.51
N LEU A 274 -15.13 9.71 -7.77
CA LEU A 274 -16.36 10.51 -7.85
C LEU A 274 -16.13 11.95 -7.40
N GLN A 275 -15.38 12.17 -6.33
CA GLN A 275 -15.02 13.51 -5.87
C GLN A 275 -14.15 14.26 -6.88
N ALA A 276 -13.21 13.57 -7.53
CA ALA A 276 -12.40 14.18 -8.59
C ALA A 276 -13.27 14.66 -9.77
N VAL A 277 -14.35 13.94 -10.10
CA VAL A 277 -15.32 14.36 -11.11
C VAL A 277 -16.20 15.52 -10.63
N ALA A 278 -16.68 15.45 -9.38
CA ALA A 278 -17.49 16.51 -8.79
C ALA A 278 -16.74 17.85 -8.69
N ALA A 279 -15.45 17.81 -8.34
CA ALA A 279 -14.60 18.99 -8.17
C ALA A 279 -14.22 19.69 -9.50
N ARG A 280 -14.43 19.05 -10.66
CA ARG A 280 -14.13 19.68 -11.96
C ARG A 280 -15.04 20.88 -12.18
N ARG A 281 -14.44 22.04 -12.43
CA ARG A 281 -15.16 23.27 -12.82
C ARG A 281 -16.11 22.99 -13.99
N ARG A 282 -17.26 23.64 -13.98
CA ARG A 282 -18.27 23.52 -15.05
C ARG A 282 -17.92 24.49 -16.17
N PRO A 283 -17.34 24.04 -17.30
CA PRO A 283 -17.19 24.91 -18.46
C PRO A 283 -18.57 25.23 -19.04
N ARG A 284 -18.64 26.25 -19.91
CA ARG A 284 -19.89 26.68 -20.56
C ARG A 284 -20.59 25.54 -21.33
N ARG A 285 -19.81 24.57 -21.84
CA ARG A 285 -20.30 23.29 -22.39
C ARG A 285 -19.75 22.17 -21.53
N ASP A 286 -20.50 21.78 -20.52
CA ASP A 286 -20.08 20.77 -19.56
C ASP A 286 -20.21 19.36 -20.15
N PRO A 287 -19.09 18.67 -20.48
CA PRO A 287 -19.16 17.30 -21.01
C PRO A 287 -19.70 16.29 -19.99
N LEU A 288 -19.85 16.68 -18.71
CA LEU A 288 -20.33 15.85 -17.62
C LEU A 288 -21.72 16.29 -17.12
N ALA A 289 -22.45 17.10 -17.90
CA ALA A 289 -23.79 17.57 -17.53
C ALA A 289 -24.74 16.40 -17.21
N CYS A 290 -24.63 15.29 -17.95
CA CYS A 290 -25.38 14.05 -17.76
C CYS A 290 -25.25 13.42 -16.36
N LEU A 291 -24.11 13.60 -15.68
CA LEU A 291 -23.84 13.09 -14.33
C LEU A 291 -24.38 14.01 -13.23
N ARG A 292 -24.60 15.29 -13.56
CA ARG A 292 -25.00 16.34 -12.62
C ARG A 292 -26.48 16.69 -12.71
N ALA A 293 -27.16 16.27 -13.78
CA ALA A 293 -28.53 16.65 -14.07
C ALA A 293 -29.56 16.14 -13.05
N ASP A 294 -29.34 14.96 -12.47
CA ASP A 294 -30.32 14.26 -11.62
C ASP A 294 -29.85 14.08 -10.16
N GLY A 295 -28.71 14.68 -9.78
CA GLY A 295 -28.13 14.54 -8.44
C GLY A 295 -27.62 13.14 -8.09
N SER A 296 -27.61 12.20 -9.04
CA SER A 296 -27.15 10.82 -8.80
C SER A 296 -25.69 10.76 -8.34
N LEU A 297 -24.83 11.63 -8.89
CA LEU A 297 -23.43 11.75 -8.49
C LEU A 297 -23.30 12.15 -7.01
N ASP A 298 -24.00 13.19 -6.59
CA ASP A 298 -23.95 13.69 -5.21
C ASP A 298 -24.53 12.66 -4.23
N LYS A 299 -25.62 11.98 -4.61
CA LYS A 299 -26.20 10.88 -3.84
C LYS A 299 -25.21 9.72 -3.65
N ALA A 300 -24.51 9.31 -4.70
CA ALA A 300 -23.51 8.26 -4.62
C ALA A 300 -22.34 8.65 -3.70
N ILE A 301 -21.82 9.88 -3.84
CA ILE A 301 -20.78 10.42 -2.97
C ILE A 301 -21.22 10.42 -1.51
N ALA A 302 -22.42 10.95 -1.22
CA ALA A 302 -22.94 11.01 0.15
C ALA A 302 -23.10 9.62 0.77
N ALA A 303 -23.64 8.65 0.02
CA ALA A 303 -23.82 7.28 0.48
C ALA A 303 -22.49 6.58 0.81
N ILE A 304 -21.47 6.77 -0.04
CA ILE A 304 -20.14 6.21 0.21
C ILE A 304 -19.48 6.89 1.42
N GLN A 305 -19.58 8.22 1.54
CA GLN A 305 -19.03 8.95 2.69
C GLN A 305 -19.67 8.54 4.01
N ALA A 306 -20.96 8.23 4.03
CA ALA A 306 -21.63 7.72 5.21
C ALA A 306 -21.05 6.36 5.63
N ARG A 307 -20.86 5.43 4.67
CA ARG A 307 -20.26 4.11 4.93
C ARG A 307 -18.80 4.20 5.38
N VAL A 308 -17.98 5.03 4.73
CA VAL A 308 -16.57 5.21 5.13
C VAL A 308 -16.43 5.79 6.54
N ARG A 309 -17.39 6.62 6.99
CA ARG A 309 -17.40 7.14 8.37
C ARG A 309 -17.89 6.14 9.40
N ALA A 310 -18.80 5.25 9.01
CA ALA A 310 -19.33 4.20 9.86
C ALA A 310 -18.40 2.98 9.99
N ALA A 311 -17.46 2.80 9.06
CA ALA A 311 -16.49 1.72 9.12
C ALA A 311 -15.60 1.87 10.37
N PRO A 312 -15.40 0.80 11.16
CA PRO A 312 -14.48 0.82 12.30
C PRO A 312 -13.07 1.19 11.81
N LYS A 313 -12.39 2.00 12.60
CA LYS A 313 -10.98 2.36 12.36
C LYS A 313 -10.05 1.25 12.81
#